data_AF-T1BY58-F1
#
_entry.id   AF-T1BY58-F1
#
_cell.length_a   1.000
_cell.length_b   1.000
_cell.length_c   1.000
_cell.angle_alpha   90.00
_cell.angle_beta   90.00
_cell.angle_gamma   90.00
#
_symmetry.space_group_name_H-M   'P 1'
#
loop_
_entity.id
_entity.type
_entity.pdbx_description
1 polymer ?
#
loop_
_entity_poly.entity_id
_entity_poly.type
_entity_poly.pdbx_seq_one_letter_code
_entity_poly.pdbx_strand_id
1 'polypeptide(L)' 'MDLPRSSALVGGMTLSLMTMPIIVLASRAALQAVPNSIREAAEGLGASRVQLVFHHVVPLAMPGILT' A
#
# COMPACT_ATOMS: atom_id res chain seq x y z
N MET A 1 35.35 -14.64 -8.21
CA MET A 1 34.46 -14.83 -7.04
C MET A 1 33.12 -15.31 -7.57
N ASP A 2 32.99 -16.61 -7.77
CA ASP A 2 31.74 -17.24 -8.23
C ASP A 2 30.74 -17.23 -7.08
N LEU A 3 29.89 -16.20 -7.00
CA LEU A 3 28.76 -16.22 -6.07
C LEU A 3 27.80 -17.33 -6.53
N PRO A 4 27.42 -18.26 -5.63
CA PRO A 4 26.40 -19.23 -5.99
C PRO A 4 25.12 -18.48 -6.34
N ARG A 5 24.47 -18.86 -7.45
CA ARG A 5 23.24 -18.21 -7.97
C ARG A 5 22.12 -18.08 -6.92
N SER A 6 22.18 -18.88 -5.85
CA SER A 6 21.27 -18.85 -4.70
C SER A 6 21.49 -17.66 -3.74
N SER A 7 22.68 -17.06 -3.68
CA SER A 7 22.99 -15.97 -2.74
C SER A 7 22.13 -14.73 -2.95
N ALA A 8 21.82 -14.37 -4.20
CA ALA A 8 20.98 -13.22 -4.51
C ALA A 8 19.51 -13.43 -4.09
N LEU A 9 18.98 -14.64 -4.27
CA LEU A 9 17.62 -15.00 -3.86
C LEU A 9 17.46 -14.96 -2.33
N VAL A 10 18.42 -15.54 -1.60
CA VAL A 10 18.41 -15.53 -0.13
C VAL A 10 18.56 -14.11 0.41
N GLY A 11 19.51 -13.33 -0.15
CA GLY A 11 19.68 -11.92 0.23
C GLY A 11 18.42 -11.07 -0.04
N GLY A 12 17.78 -11.27 -1.20
CA GLY A 12 16.53 -10.59 -1.53
C GLY A 12 15.38 -10.96 -0.60
N MET A 13 15.26 -12.24 -0.21
CA MET A 13 14.25 -12.69 0.75
C MET A 13 14.48 -12.07 2.14
N THR A 14 15.72 -12.04 2.64
CA THR A 14 16.04 -11.41 3.93
C THR A 14 15.73 -9.92 3.93
N LEU A 15 16.14 -9.20 2.88
CA LEU A 15 15.85 -7.77 2.74
C LEU A 15 14.34 -7.51 2.63
N SER A 16 13.61 -8.34 1.88
CA SER A 16 12.16 -8.23 1.75
C SER A 16 11.47 -8.41 3.10
N LEU A 17 11.85 -9.42 3.88
CA LEU A 17 11.29 -9.65 5.22
C LEU A 17 11.60 -8.50 6.19
N MET A 18 12.79 -7.89 6.11
CA MET A 18 13.14 -6.71 6.91
C MET A 18 12.38 -5.45 6.49
N THR A 19 12.12 -5.28 5.19
CA THR A 19 11.45 -4.08 4.65
C THR A 19 9.92 -4.18 4.72
N MET A 20 9.38 -5.40 4.75
CA MET A 20 7.94 -5.69 4.88
C MET A 20 7.22 -4.88 5.97
N PRO A 21 7.68 -4.84 7.24
CA PRO A 21 7.01 -4.07 8.29
C PRO A 21 6.94 -2.57 7.99
N ILE A 22 7.97 -2.01 7.34
CA ILE A 22 8.03 -0.59 6.97
C ILE A 22 6.97 -0.29 5.91
N ILE A 23 6.88 -1.14 4.87
CA ILE A 23 5.89 -1.00 3.81
C ILE A 23 4.47 -1.08 4.37
N VAL A 24 4.21 -1.99 5.32
CA VAL A 24 2.90 -2.12 5.97
C VAL A 24 2.55 -0.86 6.77
N LEU A 25 3.52 -0.28 7.48
CA LEU A 25 3.30 0.95 8.25
C LEU A 25 3.02 2.15 7.32
N ALA A 26 3.84 2.35 6.28
CA ALA A 26 3.64 3.39 5.28
C ALA A 26 2.27 3.25 4.60
N SER A 27 1.90 2.03 4.20
CA SER A 27 0.61 1.74 3.61
C SER A 27 -0.57 2.09 4.52
N ARG A 28 -0.47 1.78 5.82
CA ARG A 28 -1.50 2.14 6.80
C ARG A 28 -1.59 3.63 7.03
N ALA A 29 -0.47 4.34 7.06
CA ALA A 29 -0.45 5.79 7.21
C ALA A 29 -1.07 6.49 5.99
N ALA A 30 -0.72 6.04 4.78
CA ALA A 30 -1.27 6.56 3.53
C ALA A 30 -2.79 6.36 3.43
N LEU A 31 -3.29 5.18 3.85
CA LEU A 31 -4.73 4.91 3.88
C LEU A 31 -5.49 5.73 4.93
N GLN A 32 -4.87 6.02 6.08
CA GLN A 32 -5.46 6.88 7.12
C GLN A 32 -5.42 8.35 6.75
N ALA A 33 -4.49 8.77 5.89
CA ALA A 33 -4.41 10.15 5.39
C ALA A 33 -5.57 10.50 4.44
N VAL A 34 -6.30 9.51 3.91
CA VAL A 34 -7.46 9.76 3.04
C VAL A 34 -8.62 10.34 3.88
N PRO A 35 -9.12 11.54 3.57
CA PRO A 35 -10.19 12.18 4.33
C PRO A 35 -11.49 11.36 4.34
N ASN A 36 -12.12 11.25 5.51
CA ASN A 36 -13.43 10.59 5.66
C ASN A 36 -14.54 11.26 4.83
N SER A 37 -14.38 12.54 4.45
CA SER A 37 -15.32 13.25 3.58
C SER A 37 -15.49 12.59 2.20
N ILE A 38 -14.46 11.94 1.66
CA ILE A 38 -14.57 11.20 0.39
C ILE A 38 -15.39 9.93 0.57
N ARG A 39 -15.28 9.31 1.76
CA ARG A 39 -16.08 8.13 2.12
C ARG A 39 -17.56 8.49 2.22
N GLU A 40 -17.86 9.58 2.94
CA GLU A 40 -19.22 10.11 3.13
C GLU A 40 -19.84 10.61 1.83
N ALA A 41 -19.07 11.31 0.99
CA ALA A 41 -19.56 11.79 -0.31
C ALA A 41 -19.97 10.65 -1.23
N ALA A 42 -19.19 9.57 -1.31
CA ALA A 42 -19.54 8.44 -2.16
C ALA A 42 -20.61 7.52 -1.54
N GLU A 43 -20.74 7.46 -0.21
CA GLU A 43 -21.94 6.86 0.43
C GLU A 43 -23.22 7.66 0.12
N GLY A 44 -23.17 8.99 0.14
CA GLY A 44 -24.29 9.88 -0.23
C GLY A 44 -24.70 9.82 -1.70
N LEU A 45 -23.77 9.39 -2.58
CA LEU A 45 -24.02 9.13 -4.00
C LEU A 45 -24.49 7.69 -4.28
N GLY A 46 -24.65 6.85 -3.25
CA GLY A 46 -25.07 5.45 -3.38
C GLY A 46 -23.98 4.50 -3.87
N ALA A 47 -22.70 4.89 -3.84
CA ALA A 47 -21.60 4.04 -4.25
C ALA A 47 -21.29 2.94 -3.22
N SER A 48 -21.00 1.72 -3.70
CA SER A 48 -20.60 0.63 -2.81
C SER A 48 -19.23 0.91 -2.19
N ARG A 49 -19.03 0.49 -0.93
CA ARG A 49 -17.75 0.61 -0.21
C ARG A 49 -16.57 0.03 -0.99
N VAL A 50 -16.81 -1.02 -1.77
CA VAL A 50 -15.79 -1.66 -2.63
C VAL A 50 -15.46 -0.77 -3.84
N GLN A 51 -16.45 -0.22 -4.55
CA GLN A 51 -16.19 0.72 -5.66
C GLN A 51 -15.42 1.96 -5.18
N LEU A 52 -15.80 2.50 -4.02
CA LEU A 52 -15.17 3.64 -3.39
C LEU A 52 -13.70 3.37 -3.07
N VAL A 53 -13.38 2.19 -2.55
CA VAL A 53 -12.01 1.82 -2.22
C VAL A 53 -11.15 1.71 -3.48
N PHE A 54 -11.62 1.01 -4.51
CA PHE A 54 -10.83 0.79 -5.72
C PHE A 54 -10.70 2.04 -6.62
N HIS A 55 -11.73 2.88 -6.70
CA HIS A 55 -11.72 4.05 -7.61
C HIS A 55 -11.32 5.37 -6.95
N HIS A 56 -11.41 5.50 -5.62
CA HIS A 56 -11.09 6.76 -4.94
C HIS A 56 -10.03 6.59 -3.86
N VAL A 57 -10.22 5.71 -2.87
CA VAL A 57 -9.30 5.63 -1.71
C VAL A 57 -7.92 5.09 -2.10
N VAL A 58 -7.85 4.03 -2.90
CA VAL A 58 -6.56 3.44 -3.33
C VAL A 58 -5.78 4.39 -4.23
N PRO A 59 -6.37 5.01 -5.28
CA PRO A 59 -5.66 6.01 -6.09
C PRO A 59 -5.20 7.23 -5.29
N LEU A 60 -5.99 7.67 -4.29
CA LEU A 60 -5.62 8.82 -3.47
C LEU A 60 -4.54 8.49 -2.43
N ALA A 61 -4.50 7.25 -1.95
CA ALA A 61 -3.48 6.77 -1.01
C ALA A 61 -2.17 6.37 -1.73
N MET A 62 -2.21 5.97 -3.00
CA MET A 62 -1.04 5.56 -3.81
C MET A 62 0.18 6.48 -3.65
N PRO A 63 0.06 7.82 -3.76
CA PRO A 63 1.21 8.70 -3.59
C PRO A 63 1.90 8.53 -2.24
N GLY A 64 1.14 8.31 -1.16
CA GLY A 64 1.69 8.09 0.18
C GLY A 64 2.20 6.68 0.44
N ILE A 65 1.86 5.70 -0.41
CA ILE A 65 2.43 4.34 -0.36
C ILE A 65 3.76 4.28 -1.14
N LEU A 66 3.87 5.09 -2.20
CA LEU A 66 4.98 5.06 -3.14
C LEU A 66 6.17 5.97 -2.75
N THR A 67 5.97 6.93 -1.85
CA THR A 67 7.03 7.73 -1.20
C THR A 67 7.51 7.10 0.09
#